data_AF-U2PRF5-F1
#
_entry.id   AF-U2PRF5-F1
#
_cell.length_a   1.000
_cell.length_b   1.000
_cell.length_c   1.000
_cell.angle_alpha   90.00
_cell.angle_beta   90.00
_cell.angle_gamma   90.00
#
_symmetry.space_group_name_H-M   'P 1'
#
loop_
_entity.id
_entity.type
_entity.pdbx_description
1 polymer ?
#
loop_
_entity_poly.entity_id
_entity_poly.type
_entity_poly.pdbx_seq_one_letter_code
_entity_poly.pdbx_strand_id
1 'polypeptide(L)'
;MFKRLLAGVMASLMATTGCASPKEKRSMEFAEKYMQKYVAEMEEEMPDAWDDGELDLSVTYSSCSEEEAEKVIDLDMDEPAKYSYYYTVDYISDNIDDFYKSYKDSGYVNMFYHKMQDLKSAKIGVKSHHFWWGSSHFDRYDKKKNVETRIFITEQKGDPFIIYGKDHTHCYEIRSCDYGSFDLYVDGSMVYCYEKEHPDYGSVTSINASSSTNTTSQKKYHSNSGSGSSSKHKYVYTDPYDAEDYNDADDFAEDWAEEFGDGDYDDGYDDAYDYWEDAMD
;
A
#
# COMPACT_ATOMS: atom_id res chain seq x y z
N MET A 1 -26.90 -2.31 -19.36
CA MET A 1 -27.76 -3.21 -18.57
C MET A 1 -27.22 -4.63 -18.64
N PHE A 2 -26.26 -4.97 -17.78
CA PHE A 2 -25.92 -6.36 -17.49
C PHE A 2 -25.89 -6.50 -15.98
N LYS A 3 -26.86 -7.24 -15.45
CA LYS A 3 -26.85 -7.67 -14.05
C LYS A 3 -25.69 -8.65 -13.92
N ARG A 4 -24.57 -8.21 -13.37
CA ARG A 4 -23.53 -9.11 -12.86
C ARG A 4 -24.21 -9.92 -11.73
N LEU A 5 -24.46 -11.19 -11.99
CA LEU A 5 -24.91 -12.15 -10.99
C LEU A 5 -23.72 -12.35 -10.05
N LEU A 6 -23.79 -11.79 -8.84
CA LEU A 6 -22.86 -12.05 -7.74
C LEU A 6 -22.71 -13.57 -7.59
N ALA A 7 -21.59 -14.09 -8.08
CA ALA A 7 -21.18 -15.48 -7.93
C ALA A 7 -20.21 -15.55 -6.74
N GLY A 8 -20.65 -15.09 -5.57
CA GLY A 8 -19.94 -15.34 -4.32
C GLY A 8 -19.97 -16.84 -4.04
N VAL A 9 -18.87 -17.53 -4.31
CA VAL A 9 -18.68 -18.92 -3.90
C VAL A 9 -18.72 -18.95 -2.37
N MET A 10 -19.75 -19.61 -1.85
CA MET A 10 -19.99 -19.80 -0.42
C MET A 10 -18.79 -20.51 0.23
N ALA A 11 -18.03 -19.82 1.08
CA ALA A 11 -17.09 -20.50 1.95
C ALA A 11 -17.83 -21.37 2.96
N SER A 12 -17.27 -22.56 3.10
CA SER A 12 -17.88 -23.76 3.67
C SER A 12 -18.30 -23.59 5.12
N LEU A 13 -19.46 -24.16 5.42
CA LEU A 13 -20.05 -24.33 6.75
C LEU A 13 -19.03 -25.03 7.67
N MET A 14 -18.45 -24.32 8.63
CA MET A 14 -17.73 -24.96 9.74
C MET A 14 -18.77 -25.72 10.59
N ALA A 15 -18.83 -27.03 10.35
CA ALA A 15 -19.59 -27.96 11.16
C ALA A 15 -18.90 -28.15 12.53
N THR A 16 -19.05 -27.18 13.44
CA THR A 16 -18.88 -27.46 14.86
C THR A 16 -20.21 -28.00 15.39
N THR A 17 -20.36 -29.32 15.29
CA THR A 17 -21.40 -30.07 15.99
C THR A 17 -21.15 -30.00 17.50
N GLY A 18 -21.64 -28.93 18.11
CA GLY A 18 -21.66 -28.64 19.54
C GLY A 18 -22.65 -27.50 19.78
N CYS A 19 -23.39 -27.51 20.89
CA CYS A 19 -24.60 -26.72 21.09
C CYS A 19 -24.33 -25.19 21.19
N ALA A 20 -24.06 -24.52 20.07
CA ALA A 20 -23.81 -23.09 20.03
C ALA A 20 -24.98 -22.33 20.67
N SER A 21 -24.67 -21.41 21.58
CA SER A 21 -25.70 -20.67 22.30
C SER A 21 -26.52 -19.81 21.32
N PRO A 22 -27.78 -19.43 21.64
CA PRO A 22 -28.54 -18.52 20.78
C PRO A 22 -27.83 -17.17 20.54
N LYS A 23 -26.94 -16.75 21.45
CA LYS A 23 -26.15 -15.52 21.30
C LYS A 23 -24.99 -15.72 20.33
N GLU A 24 -24.30 -16.84 20.42
CA GLU A 24 -23.20 -17.25 19.54
C GLU A 24 -23.68 -17.45 18.09
N LYS A 25 -24.81 -18.15 17.89
CA LYS A 25 -25.41 -18.32 16.55
C LYS A 25 -25.71 -16.97 15.88
N ARG A 26 -26.25 -16.01 16.64
CA ARG A 26 -26.54 -14.66 16.14
C ARG A 26 -25.28 -13.86 15.82
N SER A 27 -24.22 -14.08 16.58
CA SER A 27 -22.92 -13.44 16.39
C SER A 27 -22.26 -13.96 15.11
N MET A 28 -22.31 -15.27 14.88
CA MET A 28 -21.85 -15.93 13.66
C MET A 28 -22.64 -15.47 12.43
N GLU A 29 -23.99 -15.48 12.48
CA GLU A 29 -24.83 -14.96 11.39
C GLU A 29 -24.55 -13.50 11.07
N PHE A 30 -24.17 -12.70 12.07
CA PHE A 30 -23.78 -11.32 11.86
C PHE A 30 -22.42 -11.23 11.15
N ALA A 31 -21.42 -11.97 11.62
CA ALA A 31 -20.09 -11.99 11.03
C ALA A 31 -20.12 -12.44 9.55
N GLU A 32 -20.87 -13.50 9.24
CA GLU A 32 -21.05 -13.96 7.86
C GLU A 32 -21.70 -12.88 6.97
N LYS A 33 -22.77 -12.25 7.44
CA LYS A 33 -23.44 -11.18 6.67
C LYS A 33 -22.55 -9.95 6.48
N TYR A 34 -21.73 -9.65 7.47
CA TYR A 34 -20.76 -8.57 7.37
C TYR A 34 -19.72 -8.87 6.29
N MET A 35 -19.13 -10.08 6.29
CA MET A 35 -18.16 -10.49 5.27
C MET A 35 -18.76 -10.54 3.86
N GLN A 36 -20.00 -11.04 3.71
CA GLN A 36 -20.73 -11.00 2.44
C GLN A 36 -20.88 -9.58 1.90
N LYS A 37 -21.19 -8.63 2.78
CA LYS A 37 -21.31 -7.22 2.40
C LYS A 37 -19.94 -6.64 2.02
N TYR A 38 -18.93 -6.87 2.86
CA TYR A 38 -17.56 -6.37 2.64
C TYR A 38 -17.00 -6.84 1.29
N VAL A 39 -17.10 -8.13 1.01
CA VAL A 39 -16.63 -8.72 -0.24
C VAL A 39 -17.45 -8.24 -1.45
N ALA A 40 -18.76 -8.08 -1.32
CA ALA A 40 -19.58 -7.54 -2.40
C ALA A 40 -19.19 -6.10 -2.78
N GLU A 41 -18.85 -5.26 -1.79
CA GLU A 41 -18.35 -3.90 -2.05
C GLU A 41 -16.96 -3.93 -2.72
N MET A 42 -16.08 -4.86 -2.33
CA MET A 42 -14.80 -5.08 -3.03
C MET A 42 -14.99 -5.50 -4.50
N GLU A 43 -15.87 -6.48 -4.78
CA GLU A 43 -16.18 -6.93 -6.15
C GLU A 43 -16.86 -5.86 -7.01
N GLU A 44 -17.57 -4.92 -6.39
CA GLU A 44 -18.24 -3.82 -7.09
C GLU A 44 -17.27 -2.67 -7.39
N GLU A 45 -16.48 -2.22 -6.41
CA GLU A 45 -15.69 -0.99 -6.52
C GLU A 45 -14.30 -1.20 -7.13
N MET A 46 -13.64 -2.34 -6.88
CA MET A 46 -12.26 -2.53 -7.32
C MET A 46 -12.09 -2.67 -8.84
N PRO A 47 -12.91 -3.44 -9.58
CA PRO A 47 -12.69 -3.63 -11.01
C PRO A 47 -12.73 -2.33 -11.82
N ASP A 48 -13.50 -1.33 -11.38
CA ASP A 48 -13.60 -0.03 -12.05
C ASP A 48 -12.25 0.72 -12.06
N ALA A 49 -11.34 0.39 -11.14
CA ALA A 49 -9.97 0.92 -11.16
C ALA A 49 -9.10 0.32 -12.28
N TRP A 50 -9.51 -0.81 -12.86
CA TRP A 50 -8.80 -1.49 -13.96
C TRP A 50 -9.52 -1.32 -15.29
N ASP A 51 -9.14 -0.26 -16.03
CA ASP A 51 -9.60 0.04 -17.40
C ASP A 51 -11.13 -0.11 -17.56
N ASP A 52 -11.89 0.58 -16.71
CA ASP A 52 -13.37 0.55 -16.69
C ASP A 52 -13.98 -0.87 -16.54
N GLY A 53 -13.33 -1.74 -15.76
CA GLY A 53 -13.86 -3.05 -15.38
C GLY A 53 -13.54 -4.19 -16.33
N GLU A 54 -12.47 -4.08 -17.13
CA GLU A 54 -11.98 -5.13 -18.02
C GLU A 54 -11.37 -6.33 -17.28
N LEU A 55 -10.83 -6.12 -16.08
CA LEU A 55 -10.37 -7.21 -15.21
C LEU A 55 -11.57 -7.96 -14.61
N ASP A 56 -11.57 -9.28 -14.74
CA ASP A 56 -12.62 -10.15 -14.17
C ASP A 56 -12.33 -10.54 -12.72
N LEU A 57 -12.08 -9.53 -11.88
CA LEU A 57 -11.76 -9.74 -10.48
C LEU A 57 -12.96 -10.36 -9.73
N SER A 58 -12.73 -11.52 -9.13
CA SER A 58 -13.58 -12.11 -8.11
C SER A 58 -12.91 -12.00 -6.75
N VAL A 59 -13.71 -11.66 -5.75
CA VAL A 59 -13.26 -11.56 -4.36
C VAL A 59 -14.03 -12.58 -3.54
N THR A 60 -13.30 -13.39 -2.78
CA THR A 60 -13.87 -14.43 -1.93
C THR A 60 -13.33 -14.29 -0.52
N TYR A 61 -13.96 -14.95 0.45
CA TYR A 61 -13.47 -14.98 1.82
C TYR A 61 -13.59 -16.38 2.39
N SER A 62 -12.73 -16.73 3.34
CA SER A 62 -12.82 -17.99 4.06
C SER A 62 -12.61 -17.78 5.55
N SER A 63 -13.25 -18.58 6.40
CA SER A 63 -12.98 -18.51 7.84
C SER A 63 -11.64 -19.17 8.15
N CYS A 64 -10.83 -18.53 8.99
CA CYS A 64 -9.61 -19.11 9.53
C CYS A 64 -9.68 -19.23 11.06
N SER A 65 -8.73 -19.97 11.62
CA SER A 65 -8.54 -20.07 13.06
C SER A 65 -7.81 -18.85 13.61
N GLU A 66 -7.95 -18.63 14.93
CA GLU A 66 -7.20 -17.58 15.64
C GLU A 66 -5.70 -17.76 15.46
N GLU A 67 -5.18 -18.99 15.58
CA GLU A 67 -3.76 -19.31 15.40
C GLU A 67 -3.25 -18.98 13.98
N GLU A 68 -4.10 -19.11 12.96
CA GLU A 68 -3.78 -18.69 11.59
C GLU A 68 -3.77 -17.17 11.46
N ALA A 69 -4.69 -16.48 12.13
CA ALA A 69 -4.74 -15.02 12.16
C ALA A 69 -3.53 -14.40 12.88
N GLU A 70 -3.10 -14.97 14.02
CA GLU A 70 -1.94 -14.51 14.80
C GLU A 70 -0.63 -14.53 14.01
N LYS A 71 -0.54 -15.38 12.97
CA LYS A 71 0.65 -15.45 12.10
C LYS A 71 0.80 -14.23 11.20
N VAL A 72 -0.29 -13.49 10.99
CA VAL A 72 -0.38 -12.45 9.94
C VAL A 72 -0.76 -11.08 10.48
N ILE A 73 -1.54 -11.03 11.55
CA ILE A 73 -1.97 -9.80 12.20
C ILE A 73 -1.68 -9.86 13.69
N ASP A 74 -1.36 -8.71 14.28
CA ASP A 74 -1.29 -8.59 15.73
C ASP A 74 -2.71 -8.59 16.30
N LEU A 75 -2.99 -9.58 17.15
CA LEU A 75 -4.27 -9.72 17.85
C LEU A 75 -4.23 -9.11 19.25
N ASP A 76 -3.10 -8.57 19.71
CA ASP A 76 -3.00 -7.97 21.04
C ASP A 76 -3.97 -6.79 21.16
N MET A 77 -5.05 -7.04 21.90
CA MET A 77 -6.14 -6.12 22.16
C MET A 77 -6.31 -5.96 23.67
N ASP A 78 -6.48 -4.72 24.14
CA ASP A 78 -6.64 -4.38 25.56
C ASP A 78 -7.78 -5.16 26.23
N GLU A 79 -8.86 -5.45 25.49
CA GLU A 79 -9.95 -6.32 25.95
C GLU A 79 -10.45 -7.26 24.82
N PRO A 80 -10.55 -8.59 25.07
CA PRO A 80 -11.08 -9.52 24.09
C PRO A 80 -12.61 -9.44 24.02
N ALA A 81 -13.14 -9.34 22.81
CA ALA A 81 -14.58 -9.44 22.57
C ALA A 81 -15.09 -10.84 22.97
N LYS A 82 -16.36 -10.90 23.38
CA LYS A 82 -16.98 -12.18 23.77
C LYS A 82 -17.01 -13.23 22.66
N TYR A 83 -17.17 -12.79 21.42
CA TYR A 83 -17.16 -13.65 20.23
C TYR A 83 -16.27 -12.99 19.17
N SER A 84 -15.24 -13.70 18.75
CA SER A 84 -14.29 -13.27 17.72
C SER A 84 -14.38 -14.23 16.54
N TYR A 85 -14.34 -13.67 15.33
CA TYR A 85 -14.32 -14.42 14.07
C TYR A 85 -13.19 -13.90 13.20
N TYR A 86 -12.51 -14.81 12.52
CA TYR A 86 -11.32 -14.51 11.73
C TYR A 86 -11.57 -14.97 10.29
N TYR A 87 -11.28 -14.08 9.34
CA TYR A 87 -11.51 -14.35 7.93
C TYR A 87 -10.30 -13.93 7.09
N THR A 88 -9.97 -14.74 6.08
CA THR A 88 -9.09 -14.36 4.97
C THR A 88 -9.94 -13.83 3.82
N VAL A 89 -9.38 -12.94 3.01
CA VAL A 89 -9.98 -12.45 1.77
C VAL A 89 -9.00 -12.74 0.64
N ASP A 90 -9.50 -13.37 -0.42
CA ASP A 90 -8.71 -13.81 -1.56
C ASP A 90 -9.24 -13.16 -2.85
N TYR A 91 -8.32 -12.77 -3.73
CA TYR A 91 -8.58 -12.09 -4.98
C TYR A 91 -8.14 -12.97 -6.14
N ILE A 92 -9.04 -13.23 -7.09
CA ILE A 92 -8.81 -14.15 -8.20
C ILE A 92 -9.26 -13.47 -9.50
N SER A 93 -8.53 -13.66 -10.58
CA SER A 93 -8.94 -13.24 -11.92
C SER A 93 -8.58 -14.32 -12.94
N ASP A 94 -9.52 -14.63 -13.82
CA ASP A 94 -9.33 -15.61 -14.89
C ASP A 94 -8.52 -15.01 -16.06
N ASN A 95 -8.49 -13.68 -16.20
CA ASN A 95 -7.85 -12.98 -17.31
C ASN A 95 -6.59 -12.15 -16.95
N ILE A 96 -6.19 -12.08 -15.68
CA ILE A 96 -4.98 -11.35 -15.25
C ILE A 96 -3.70 -11.87 -15.90
N ASP A 97 -3.61 -13.18 -16.14
CA ASP A 97 -2.45 -13.81 -16.79
C ASP A 97 -2.25 -13.28 -18.21
N ASP A 98 -3.35 -13.12 -18.95
CA ASP A 98 -3.36 -12.60 -20.31
C ASP A 98 -2.96 -11.11 -20.34
N PHE A 99 -3.46 -10.33 -19.38
CA PHE A 99 -3.03 -8.93 -19.22
C PHE A 99 -1.53 -8.83 -18.95
N TYR A 100 -1.03 -9.54 -17.94
CA TYR A 100 0.38 -9.50 -17.58
C TYR A 100 1.27 -9.90 -18.77
N LYS A 101 0.91 -10.98 -19.46
CA LYS A 101 1.63 -11.43 -20.65
C LYS A 101 1.65 -10.37 -21.74
N SER A 102 0.52 -9.72 -22.02
CA SER A 102 0.42 -8.65 -23.02
C SER A 102 1.35 -7.47 -22.69
N TYR A 103 1.34 -6.99 -21.44
CA TYR A 103 2.22 -5.91 -20.99
C TYR A 103 3.70 -6.32 -21.02
N LYS A 104 4.01 -7.55 -20.62
CA LYS A 104 5.37 -8.07 -20.65
C LYS A 104 5.92 -8.20 -22.06
N ASP A 105 5.17 -8.82 -22.97
CA ASP A 105 5.59 -9.05 -24.36
C ASP A 105 5.73 -7.73 -25.14
N SER A 106 5.00 -6.67 -24.72
CA SER A 106 5.10 -5.33 -25.30
C SER A 106 6.13 -4.42 -24.62
N GLY A 107 6.78 -4.88 -23.53
CA GLY A 107 7.79 -4.10 -22.80
C GLY A 107 7.22 -3.03 -21.86
N TYR A 108 5.93 -3.11 -21.50
CA TYR A 108 5.21 -2.15 -20.66
C TYR A 108 4.81 -2.74 -19.30
N VAL A 109 5.71 -3.47 -18.64
CA VAL A 109 5.46 -4.04 -17.29
C VAL A 109 5.13 -2.95 -16.26
N ASN A 110 5.68 -1.74 -16.43
CA ASN A 110 5.37 -0.57 -15.61
C ASN A 110 3.88 -0.17 -15.67
N MET A 111 3.21 -0.36 -16.81
CA MET A 111 1.78 -0.09 -16.94
C MET A 111 0.95 -1.11 -16.15
N PHE A 112 1.31 -2.41 -16.23
CA PHE A 112 0.67 -3.43 -15.38
C PHE A 112 0.88 -3.15 -13.89
N TYR A 113 2.08 -2.68 -13.50
CA TYR A 113 2.36 -2.23 -12.14
C TYR A 113 1.40 -1.13 -11.67
N HIS A 114 1.21 -0.07 -12.46
CA HIS A 114 0.26 1.00 -12.10
C HIS A 114 -1.17 0.49 -11.99
N LYS A 115 -1.59 -0.45 -12.84
CA LYS A 115 -2.91 -1.08 -12.72
C LYS A 115 -3.07 -1.87 -11.41
N MET A 116 -2.04 -2.59 -10.98
CA MET A 116 -2.03 -3.25 -9.67
C MET A 116 -2.06 -2.24 -8.50
N GLN A 117 -1.43 -1.07 -8.65
CA GLN A 117 -1.51 0.02 -7.66
C GLN A 117 -2.92 0.61 -7.56
N ASP A 118 -3.57 0.84 -8.71
CA ASP A 118 -4.93 1.39 -8.77
C ASP A 118 -5.92 0.47 -8.04
N LEU A 119 -5.81 -0.85 -8.25
CA LEU A 119 -6.58 -1.84 -7.50
C LEU A 119 -6.29 -1.82 -5.99
N LYS A 120 -5.02 -1.75 -5.60
CA LYS A 120 -4.65 -1.66 -4.17
C LYS A 120 -5.23 -0.40 -3.55
N SER A 121 -5.24 0.72 -4.27
CA SER A 121 -5.85 1.98 -3.82
C SER A 121 -7.36 1.86 -3.67
N ALA A 122 -8.04 1.20 -4.61
CA ALA A 122 -9.48 0.91 -4.51
C ALA A 122 -9.79 0.00 -3.31
N LYS A 123 -9.00 -1.05 -3.07
CA LYS A 123 -9.09 -1.90 -1.88
C LYS A 123 -9.00 -1.08 -0.59
N ILE A 124 -8.02 -0.18 -0.50
CA ILE A 124 -7.86 0.73 0.66
C ILE A 124 -9.09 1.62 0.82
N GLY A 125 -9.64 2.14 -0.28
CA GLY A 125 -10.88 2.91 -0.30
C GLY A 125 -12.05 2.16 0.35
N VAL A 126 -12.35 0.96 -0.13
CA VAL A 126 -13.40 0.10 0.45
C VAL A 126 -13.10 -0.18 1.93
N LYS A 127 -11.87 -0.56 2.27
CA LYS A 127 -11.46 -0.86 3.66
C LYS A 127 -11.71 0.33 4.59
N SER A 128 -11.47 1.56 4.13
CA SER A 128 -11.68 2.77 4.94
C SER A 128 -13.14 3.03 5.32
N HIS A 129 -14.10 2.48 4.58
CA HIS A 129 -15.53 2.54 4.93
C HIS A 129 -15.90 1.59 6.09
N HIS A 130 -15.06 0.60 6.37
CA HIS A 130 -15.32 -0.46 7.34
C HIS A 130 -14.46 -0.36 8.59
N PHE A 131 -13.21 0.05 8.43
CA PHE A 131 -12.20 0.05 9.49
C PHE A 131 -11.71 1.46 9.74
N TRP A 132 -11.48 1.78 11.02
CA TRP A 132 -10.70 2.98 11.36
C TRP A 132 -9.27 2.80 10.83
N TRP A 133 -8.63 3.90 10.44
CA TRP A 133 -7.27 3.88 9.91
C TRP A 133 -6.29 3.15 10.84
N GLY A 134 -5.63 2.11 10.34
CA GLY A 134 -4.71 1.28 11.11
C GLY A 134 -5.36 0.16 11.95
N SER A 135 -6.69 0.00 11.92
CA SER A 135 -7.37 -1.13 12.58
C SER A 135 -7.36 -2.39 11.71
N SER A 136 -7.07 -3.53 12.34
CA SER A 136 -7.18 -4.89 11.76
C SER A 136 -8.55 -5.54 11.98
N HIS A 137 -9.45 -4.89 12.72
CA HIS A 137 -10.71 -5.48 13.15
C HIS A 137 -11.87 -4.50 13.20
N PHE A 138 -13.07 -5.07 13.14
CA PHE A 138 -14.35 -4.38 13.25
C PHE A 138 -15.11 -4.89 14.47
N ASP A 139 -15.53 -3.96 15.33
CA ASP A 139 -16.32 -4.27 16.52
C ASP A 139 -17.77 -3.86 16.38
N ARG A 140 -18.67 -4.78 16.76
CA ARG A 140 -20.08 -4.50 16.90
C ARG A 140 -20.61 -4.93 18.25
N TYR A 141 -21.21 -3.96 18.94
CA TYR A 141 -21.98 -4.22 20.15
C TYR A 141 -23.50 -4.14 19.90
N ASP A 142 -24.21 -5.27 19.98
CA ASP A 142 -25.69 -5.33 19.99
C ASP A 142 -26.20 -5.11 21.42
N LYS A 143 -26.47 -3.84 21.76
CA LYS A 143 -27.01 -3.40 23.06
C LYS A 143 -28.29 -4.13 23.46
N LYS A 144 -29.19 -4.42 22.51
CA LYS A 144 -30.50 -5.04 22.81
C LYS A 144 -30.34 -6.50 23.22
N LYS A 145 -29.32 -7.18 22.68
CA LYS A 145 -29.07 -8.61 22.92
C LYS A 145 -27.94 -8.85 23.91
N ASN A 146 -27.20 -7.80 24.27
CA ASN A 146 -25.98 -7.85 25.07
C ASN A 146 -25.02 -8.91 24.50
N VAL A 147 -24.62 -8.67 23.25
CA VAL A 147 -23.69 -9.48 22.44
C VAL A 147 -22.70 -8.53 21.81
N GLU A 148 -21.42 -8.80 22.04
CA GLU A 148 -20.29 -8.13 21.40
C GLU A 148 -19.66 -9.09 20.40
N THR A 149 -19.37 -8.62 19.20
CA THR A 149 -18.80 -9.41 18.11
C THR A 149 -17.65 -8.64 17.50
N ARG A 150 -16.47 -9.27 17.45
CA ARG A 150 -15.28 -8.77 16.77
C ARG A 150 -15.02 -9.59 15.52
N ILE A 151 -14.74 -8.91 14.43
CA ILE A 151 -14.42 -9.53 13.15
C ILE A 151 -13.03 -9.07 12.77
N PHE A 152 -12.12 -10.03 12.63
CA PHE A 152 -10.79 -9.80 12.09
C PHE A 152 -10.78 -10.19 10.61
N ILE A 153 -10.28 -9.31 9.78
CA ILE A 153 -9.95 -9.64 8.39
C ILE A 153 -8.44 -9.68 8.32
N THR A 154 -7.91 -10.88 8.11
CA THR A 154 -6.48 -11.14 8.11
C THR A 154 -5.89 -10.66 6.78
N GLU A 155 -5.42 -9.43 6.76
CA GLU A 155 -4.61 -8.86 5.69
C GLU A 155 -3.32 -8.36 6.35
N GLN A 156 -2.21 -9.00 5.99
CA GLN A 156 -0.94 -9.01 6.75
C GLN A 156 -0.35 -7.64 7.13
N LYS A 157 0.48 -7.67 8.17
CA LYS A 157 1.57 -6.71 8.42
C LYS A 157 2.38 -6.43 7.14
N GLY A 158 2.36 -5.20 6.63
CA GLY A 158 3.00 -4.79 5.36
C GLY A 158 2.04 -4.65 4.16
N ASP A 159 0.79 -5.14 4.32
CA ASP A 159 -0.33 -5.10 3.36
C ASP A 159 0.07 -5.43 1.91
N PRO A 160 0.65 -6.63 1.63
CA PRO A 160 0.80 -7.09 0.27
C PRO A 160 -0.60 -7.28 -0.34
N PHE A 161 -0.79 -6.80 -1.56
CA PHE A 161 -2.00 -7.07 -2.32
C PHE A 161 -1.68 -8.11 -3.39
N ILE A 162 -2.34 -9.26 -3.32
CA ILE A 162 -2.08 -10.44 -4.15
C ILE A 162 -3.35 -10.77 -4.94
N ILE A 163 -3.20 -10.96 -6.25
CA ILE A 163 -4.23 -11.53 -7.11
C ILE A 163 -3.71 -12.85 -7.67
N TYR A 164 -4.50 -13.89 -7.55
CA TYR A 164 -4.20 -15.18 -8.15
C TYR A 164 -4.80 -15.25 -9.56
N GLY A 165 -3.98 -15.71 -10.51
CA GLY A 165 -4.45 -16.10 -11.82
C GLY A 165 -5.34 -17.34 -11.75
N LYS A 166 -5.90 -17.71 -12.90
CA LYS A 166 -6.75 -18.88 -13.03
C LYS A 166 -6.09 -20.14 -12.43
N ASP A 167 -6.87 -20.94 -11.71
CA ASP A 167 -6.41 -22.19 -11.07
C ASP A 167 -5.23 -22.00 -10.08
N HIS A 168 -4.95 -20.77 -9.62
CA HIS A 168 -3.81 -20.42 -8.77
C HIS A 168 -2.45 -20.79 -9.38
N THR A 169 -2.33 -20.83 -10.72
CA THR A 169 -1.06 -21.16 -11.37
C THR A 169 -0.04 -20.03 -11.29
N HIS A 170 -0.53 -18.79 -11.30
CA HIS A 170 0.28 -17.59 -11.17
C HIS A 170 -0.22 -16.72 -10.03
N CYS A 171 0.68 -15.97 -9.39
CA CYS A 171 0.32 -14.93 -8.44
C CYS A 171 0.99 -13.60 -8.78
N TYR A 172 0.22 -12.52 -8.64
CA TYR A 172 0.62 -11.14 -8.91
C TYR A 172 0.54 -10.37 -7.60
N GLU A 173 1.68 -9.96 -7.09
CA GLU A 173 1.79 -9.36 -5.77
C GLU A 173 2.43 -7.98 -5.85
N ILE A 174 1.79 -7.00 -5.21
CA ILE A 174 2.36 -5.68 -4.99
C ILE A 174 2.67 -5.47 -3.51
N ARG A 175 3.95 -5.25 -3.20
CA ARG A 175 4.44 -5.05 -1.83
C ARG A 175 4.79 -3.60 -1.60
N SER A 176 4.40 -3.07 -0.44
CA SER A 176 4.82 -1.74 -0.01
C SER A 176 6.33 -1.77 0.25
N CYS A 177 7.07 -0.84 -0.31
CA CYS A 177 8.45 -0.55 0.05
C CYS A 177 8.51 0.85 0.72
N ASP A 178 9.72 1.30 1.01
CA ASP A 178 9.91 2.56 1.72
C ASP A 178 9.36 3.75 0.90
N TYR A 179 9.04 4.84 1.60
CA TYR A 179 8.59 6.11 1.00
C TYR A 179 7.28 6.04 0.20
N GLY A 180 6.41 5.04 0.46
CA GLY A 180 5.08 4.95 -0.15
C GLY A 180 5.08 4.43 -1.59
N SER A 181 6.21 3.86 -2.02
CA SER A 181 6.32 3.18 -3.31
C SER A 181 6.00 1.68 -3.19
N PHE A 182 5.93 0.99 -4.33
CA PHE A 182 5.65 -0.44 -4.35
C PHE A 182 6.56 -1.19 -5.32
N ASP A 183 6.78 -2.47 -5.03
CA ASP A 183 7.44 -3.42 -5.92
C ASP A 183 6.43 -4.46 -6.43
N LEU A 184 6.57 -4.87 -7.70
CA LEU A 184 5.74 -5.91 -8.29
C LEU A 184 6.50 -7.24 -8.37
N TYR A 185 5.85 -8.28 -7.87
CA TYR A 185 6.31 -9.65 -7.88
C TYR A 185 5.34 -10.50 -8.72
N VAL A 186 5.90 -11.43 -9.49
CA VAL A 186 5.16 -12.48 -10.19
C VAL A 186 5.77 -13.81 -9.80
N ASP A 187 4.95 -14.70 -9.25
CA ASP A 187 5.37 -16.01 -8.72
C ASP A 187 6.54 -15.90 -7.74
N GLY A 188 6.49 -14.87 -6.87
CA GLY A 188 7.53 -14.57 -5.89
C GLY A 188 8.81 -13.95 -6.46
N SER A 189 8.92 -13.76 -7.78
CA SER A 189 10.04 -13.10 -8.42
C SER A 189 9.74 -11.63 -8.65
N MET A 190 10.62 -10.73 -8.21
CA MET A 190 10.47 -9.30 -8.48
C MET A 190 10.66 -9.02 -9.97
N VAL A 191 9.64 -8.45 -10.62
CA VAL A 191 9.66 -8.15 -12.06
C VAL A 191 9.66 -6.65 -12.36
N TYR A 192 9.32 -5.82 -11.38
CA TYR A 192 9.41 -4.36 -11.45
C TYR A 192 9.74 -3.80 -10.07
N CYS A 193 10.63 -2.81 -10.03
CA CYS A 193 11.11 -2.17 -8.81
C CYS A 193 11.08 -0.66 -9.02
N TYR A 194 10.28 0.04 -8.22
CA TYR A 194 10.03 1.47 -8.42
C TYR A 194 11.31 2.31 -8.29
N GLU A 195 12.10 2.08 -7.24
CA GLU A 195 13.34 2.83 -6.98
C GLU A 195 14.38 2.66 -8.10
N LYS A 196 14.43 1.51 -8.76
CA LYS A 196 15.36 1.28 -9.87
C LYS A 196 14.99 2.06 -11.12
N GLU A 197 13.70 2.28 -11.34
CA GLU A 197 13.21 3.04 -12.49
C GLU A 197 13.12 4.56 -12.20
N HIS A 198 13.07 4.93 -10.92
CA HIS A 198 13.05 6.31 -10.44
C HIS A 198 14.18 6.57 -9.42
N PRO A 199 15.46 6.48 -9.83
CA PRO A 199 16.61 6.62 -8.93
C PRO A 199 16.67 8.01 -8.26
N ASP A 200 16.10 9.02 -8.90
CA ASP A 200 16.07 10.41 -8.41
C ASP A 200 15.05 10.61 -7.27
N TYR A 201 14.13 9.67 -7.06
CA TYR A 201 13.08 9.77 -6.03
C TYR A 201 13.47 9.14 -4.68
N GLY A 202 14.70 8.63 -4.55
CA GLY A 202 15.20 8.11 -3.27
C GLY A 202 16.21 6.96 -3.39
N SER A 203 17.35 7.15 -4.03
CA SER A 203 18.51 6.27 -3.81
C SER A 203 19.45 6.88 -2.76
N VAL A 204 19.17 6.61 -1.49
CA VAL A 204 20.21 6.53 -0.45
C VAL A 204 20.34 5.07 -0.02
N THR A 205 20.94 4.22 -0.87
CA THR A 205 22.06 3.32 -0.55
C THR A 205 22.14 2.11 -1.48
N SER A 206 23.32 1.99 -2.09
CA SER A 206 23.81 0.81 -2.79
C SER A 206 24.11 -0.36 -1.84
N ILE A 207 23.69 -1.59 -2.15
CA ILE A 207 24.43 -2.80 -1.73
C ILE A 207 24.57 -3.79 -2.90
N ASN A 208 25.84 -4.02 -3.24
CA ASN A 208 26.36 -4.90 -4.29
C ASN A 208 26.19 -6.40 -3.97
N ALA A 209 25.86 -7.19 -4.99
CA ALA A 209 26.21 -8.60 -5.09
C ALA A 209 27.22 -8.80 -6.24
N SER A 210 28.49 -8.74 -5.85
CA SER A 210 29.76 -9.24 -6.42
C SER A 210 29.81 -9.76 -7.88
N SER A 211 30.48 -9.00 -8.75
CA SER A 211 31.57 -9.52 -9.58
C SER A 211 32.71 -8.48 -9.64
N SER A 212 33.94 -8.95 -9.46
CA SER A 212 35.12 -8.17 -9.07
C SER A 212 35.73 -7.32 -10.19
N THR A 213 35.98 -6.04 -9.93
CA THR A 213 37.27 -5.36 -10.19
C THR A 213 37.34 -4.02 -9.42
N ASN A 214 38.47 -3.78 -8.77
CA ASN A 214 38.79 -2.66 -7.88
C ASN A 214 38.52 -1.26 -8.48
N THR A 215 37.90 -0.38 -7.68
CA THR A 215 38.43 0.97 -7.34
C THR A 215 37.63 1.60 -6.19
N THR A 216 38.36 2.26 -5.31
CA THR A 216 37.99 2.92 -4.05
C THR A 216 37.04 4.12 -4.25
N SER A 217 36.06 4.27 -3.36
CA SER A 217 35.67 5.52 -2.66
C SER A 217 34.18 5.53 -2.28
N GLN A 218 33.93 5.84 -1.01
CA GLN A 218 32.65 5.86 -0.33
C GLN A 218 31.83 7.08 -0.79
N LYS A 219 30.53 6.90 -1.08
CA LYS A 219 29.58 8.01 -1.26
C LYS A 219 28.43 7.86 -0.29
N LYS A 220 28.29 8.86 0.57
CA LYS A 220 27.11 9.16 1.38
C LYS A 220 26.17 9.98 0.49
N TYR A 221 24.88 9.70 0.59
CA TYR A 221 23.81 10.48 -0.01
C TYR A 221 23.02 11.13 1.12
N HIS A 222 22.54 12.36 0.89
CA HIS A 222 21.41 12.96 1.60
C HIS A 222 20.43 13.44 0.54
N SER A 223 19.15 13.24 0.84
CA SER A 223 17.97 13.56 0.04
C SER A 223 17.13 14.51 0.87
N ASN A 224 16.56 15.56 0.28
CA ASN A 224 15.37 16.16 0.84
C ASN A 224 14.42 16.67 -0.25
N SER A 225 13.14 16.56 0.10
CA SER A 225 11.93 16.65 -0.71
C SER A 225 11.19 17.96 -0.43
N GLY A 226 10.51 18.53 -1.44
CA GLY A 226 9.59 19.65 -1.23
C GLY A 226 8.54 19.73 -2.34
N SER A 227 7.28 19.97 -1.95
CA SER A 227 6.09 19.88 -2.80
C SER A 227 5.22 21.12 -2.58
N GLY A 228 4.72 21.79 -3.62
CA GLY A 228 3.82 22.94 -3.43
C GLY A 228 3.27 23.66 -4.67
N SER A 229 2.01 23.38 -5.01
CA SER A 229 0.93 24.29 -5.44
C SER A 229 1.14 25.55 -6.33
N SER A 230 0.18 25.67 -7.26
CA SER A 230 -0.57 26.89 -7.65
C SER A 230 -0.06 27.81 -8.77
N SER A 231 -1.05 28.43 -9.42
CA SER A 231 -0.97 29.17 -10.67
C SER A 231 -0.39 30.58 -10.53
N LYS A 232 0.54 30.98 -11.41
CA LYS A 232 0.48 32.17 -12.31
C LYS A 232 1.86 32.49 -12.92
N HIS A 233 1.85 32.72 -14.23
CA HIS A 233 2.90 33.23 -15.09
C HIS A 233 3.82 34.32 -14.48
N LYS A 234 5.15 34.10 -14.54
CA LYS A 234 6.17 35.12 -14.84
C LYS A 234 7.48 34.41 -15.21
N TYR A 235 8.22 34.93 -16.19
CA TYR A 235 9.59 34.47 -16.44
C TYR A 235 10.42 34.83 -15.19
N VAL A 236 10.87 33.83 -14.44
CA VAL A 236 11.76 33.99 -13.29
C VAL A 236 13.08 33.32 -13.65
N TYR A 237 14.18 34.06 -13.49
CA TYR A 237 15.53 33.53 -13.50
C TYR A 237 15.59 32.52 -12.36
N THR A 238 15.65 31.22 -12.66
CA THR A 238 15.70 30.18 -11.64
C THR A 238 17.02 30.34 -10.90
N ASP A 239 16.93 30.81 -9.67
CA ASP A 239 18.02 30.77 -8.71
C ASP A 239 18.49 29.32 -8.60
N PRO A 240 19.78 28.99 -8.86
CA PRO A 240 20.26 27.62 -8.81
C PRO A 240 20.17 26.94 -7.44
N TYR A 241 19.94 27.71 -6.36
CA TYR A 241 19.86 27.19 -5.00
C TYR A 241 18.45 27.29 -4.39
N ASP A 242 17.46 27.69 -5.20
CA ASP A 242 16.05 27.78 -4.81
C ASP A 242 15.87 28.51 -3.45
N ALA A 243 16.59 29.63 -3.24
CA ALA A 243 16.51 30.42 -1.99
C ALA A 243 15.07 30.76 -1.62
N GLU A 244 14.19 30.93 -2.62
CA GLU A 244 12.76 31.19 -2.48
C GLU A 244 11.94 30.11 -1.75
N ASP A 245 12.47 28.90 -1.64
CA ASP A 245 11.83 27.78 -0.92
C ASP A 245 12.11 27.79 0.60
N TYR A 246 13.00 28.67 1.07
CA TYR A 246 13.39 28.79 2.47
C TYR A 246 12.71 29.98 3.15
N ASN A 247 12.33 29.81 4.42
CA ASN A 247 11.55 30.80 5.16
C ASN A 247 12.40 31.97 5.70
N ASP A 248 13.68 31.70 5.99
CA ASP A 248 14.67 32.69 6.40
C ASP A 248 16.09 32.28 5.95
N ALA A 249 17.02 33.24 6.05
CA ALA A 249 18.41 33.07 5.65
C ALA A 249 19.16 32.03 6.49
N ASP A 250 18.77 31.86 7.76
CA ASP A 250 19.39 30.87 8.65
C ASP A 250 19.04 29.45 8.18
N ASP A 251 17.76 29.16 7.90
CA ASP A 251 17.31 27.86 7.36
C ASP A 251 18.02 27.53 6.02
N PHE A 252 18.26 28.53 5.16
CA PHE A 252 19.01 28.35 3.92
C PHE A 252 20.51 28.12 4.17
N ALA A 253 21.13 28.93 5.03
CA ALA A 253 22.55 28.83 5.33
C ALA A 253 22.88 27.51 6.02
N GLU A 254 22.02 26.97 6.88
CA GLU A 254 22.22 25.65 7.50
C GLU A 254 22.32 24.51 6.45
N ASP A 255 21.52 24.59 5.38
CA ASP A 255 21.49 23.57 4.32
C ASP A 255 22.62 23.74 3.28
N TRP A 256 23.08 24.98 3.05
CA TRP A 256 24.01 25.31 1.98
C TRP A 256 25.41 25.75 2.42
N ALA A 257 25.65 25.94 3.74
CA ALA A 257 26.95 26.36 4.28
C ALA A 257 28.10 25.45 3.83
N GLU A 258 27.91 24.13 3.79
CA GLU A 258 28.97 23.22 3.33
C GLU A 258 29.28 23.39 1.84
N GLU A 259 28.33 23.82 1.01
CA GLU A 259 28.55 24.01 -0.43
C GLU A 259 29.22 25.36 -0.71
N PHE A 260 28.82 26.42 0.00
CA PHE A 260 29.45 27.73 -0.11
C PHE A 260 30.86 27.76 0.54
N GLY A 261 31.09 26.92 1.55
CA GLY A 261 32.37 26.80 2.25
C GLY A 261 33.33 25.74 1.70
N ASP A 262 33.14 25.23 0.47
CA ASP A 262 33.97 24.18 -0.14
C ASP A 262 34.13 22.91 0.74
N GLY A 263 33.11 22.61 1.56
CA GLY A 263 33.07 21.51 2.52
C GLY A 263 33.41 21.89 3.97
N ASP A 264 33.63 23.18 4.27
CA ASP A 264 33.76 23.71 5.63
C ASP A 264 32.51 24.52 6.02
N TYR A 265 31.69 23.95 6.89
CA TYR A 265 30.44 24.53 7.37
C TYR A 265 30.64 25.91 8.03
N ASP A 266 31.69 26.06 8.85
CA ASP A 266 31.87 27.27 9.65
C ASP A 266 32.27 28.47 8.78
N ASP A 267 33.00 28.22 7.68
CA ASP A 267 33.44 29.26 6.75
C ASP A 267 32.34 29.61 5.71
N GLY A 268 31.47 28.65 5.36
CA GLY A 268 30.45 28.85 4.32
C GLY A 268 29.08 29.31 4.80
N TYR A 269 28.81 29.32 6.11
CA TYR A 269 27.52 29.78 6.65
C TYR A 269 27.29 31.27 6.35
N ASP A 270 28.28 32.12 6.58
CA ASP A 270 28.18 33.56 6.29
C ASP A 270 27.98 33.81 4.78
N ASP A 271 28.67 33.05 3.92
CA ASP A 271 28.58 33.19 2.46
C ASP A 271 27.20 32.71 1.91
N ALA A 272 26.63 31.64 2.48
CA ALA A 272 25.30 31.17 2.13
C ALA A 272 24.21 32.12 2.64
N TYR A 273 24.40 32.68 3.83
CA TYR A 273 23.50 33.67 4.41
C TYR A 273 23.47 34.96 3.57
N ASP A 274 24.64 35.50 3.19
CA ASP A 274 24.77 36.67 2.31
C ASP A 274 24.13 36.41 0.93
N TYR A 275 24.28 35.20 0.38
CA TYR A 275 23.65 34.82 -0.88
C TYR A 275 22.12 34.87 -0.82
N TRP A 276 21.53 34.33 0.25
CA TRP A 276 20.08 34.34 0.43
C TRP A 276 19.54 35.76 0.61
N GLU A 277 20.24 36.62 1.37
CA GLU A 277 19.87 38.03 1.49
C GLU A 277 19.90 38.75 0.14
N ASP A 278 20.96 38.55 -0.66
CA ASP A 278 21.08 39.14 -2.00
C ASP A 278 20.04 38.61 -3.00
N ALA A 279 19.61 37.35 -2.86
CA ALA A 279 18.60 36.73 -3.70
C ALA A 279 17.17 37.17 -3.35
N MET A 280 16.94 37.60 -2.10
CA MET A 280 15.63 37.99 -1.57
C MET A 280 15.34 39.50 -1.57
N ASP A 281 16.33 40.35 -1.83
CA ASP A 281 16.23 41.83 -1.91
C ASP A 281 15.83 42.34 -3.33
#